data_AF-A0A949CBA4-F1
#
_entry.id   AF-A0A949CBA4-F1
#
_cell.length_a   1.000
_cell.length_b   1.000
_cell.length_c   1.000
_cell.angle_alpha   90.00
_cell.angle_beta   90.00
_cell.angle_gamma   90.00
#
_symmetry.space_group_name_H-M   'P 1'
#
loop_
_entity.id
_entity.type
_entity.pdbx_description
1 polymer ?
#
loop_
_entity_poly.entity_id
_entity_poly.type
_entity_poly.pdbx_seq_one_letter_code
_entity_poly.pdbx_strand_id
1 'polypeptide(L)'
;MQNKTFLAGCCGICCSACGLFVKNICKGCIKTQESVDILNKEGVGCPVLECAVKNKIDVCSRDCDKFPCSEFNGWPIQKEWLKMFKSRNN
;
A
#
# COMPACT_ATOMS: atom_id res chain seq x y z
N MET A 1 18.47 3.34 -16.29
CA MET A 1 17.11 3.81 -15.96
C MET A 1 16.34 2.63 -15.40
N GLN A 2 15.92 2.68 -14.13
CA GLN A 2 15.20 1.56 -13.50
C GLN A 2 13.83 1.42 -14.19
N ASN A 3 13.52 0.21 -14.66
CA ASN A 3 12.17 -0.18 -15.10
C ASN A 3 11.21 0.07 -13.92
N LYS A 4 10.50 1.21 -13.92
CA LYS A 4 9.47 1.48 -12.91
C LYS A 4 8.27 0.60 -13.22
N THR A 5 8.25 -0.62 -12.67
CA THR A 5 7.09 -1.50 -12.74
C THR A 5 5.91 -0.79 -12.07
N PHE A 6 4.88 -0.49 -12.85
CA PHE A 6 3.66 0.20 -12.41
C PHE A 6 2.75 -0.76 -11.65
N LEU A 7 3.16 -1.11 -10.43
CA LEU A 7 2.36 -1.97 -9.56
C LEU A 7 1.41 -1.13 -8.69
N ALA A 8 0.21 -1.66 -8.49
CA ALA A 8 -0.64 -1.24 -7.39
C ALA A 8 0.12 -1.50 -6.08
N GLY A 9 0.32 -0.46 -5.29
CA GLY A 9 0.92 -0.60 -3.97
C GLY A 9 -0.04 -1.29 -3.01
N CYS A 10 0.48 -1.75 -1.86
CA CYS A 10 -0.36 -2.32 -0.79
C CYS A 10 -1.42 -1.33 -0.29
N CYS A 11 -1.17 -0.02 -0.46
CA CYS A 11 -2.10 1.07 -0.19
C CYS A 11 -3.29 1.16 -1.17
N GLY A 12 -3.34 0.32 -2.20
CA GLY A 12 -4.43 0.26 -3.17
C GLY A 12 -4.38 1.31 -4.28
N ILE A 13 -3.35 2.17 -4.32
CA ILE A 13 -3.12 3.13 -5.41
C ILE A 13 -1.93 2.69 -6.27
N CYS A 14 -2.06 2.87 -7.59
CA CYS A 14 -0.92 2.70 -8.49
C CYS A 14 0.13 3.79 -8.23
N CYS A 15 1.40 3.41 -8.08
CA CYS A 15 2.45 4.38 -7.75
C CYS A 15 2.59 5.50 -8.80
N SER A 16 2.32 5.24 -10.09
CA SER A 16 2.34 6.27 -11.13
C SER A 16 1.24 7.33 -10.98
N ALA A 17 0.13 6.99 -10.33
CA ALA A 17 -0.97 7.92 -10.05
C ALA A 17 -0.83 8.60 -8.68
N CYS A 18 0.12 8.17 -7.84
CA CYS A 18 0.26 8.66 -6.46
C CYS A 18 1.05 9.97 -6.41
N GLY A 19 0.43 11.04 -5.90
CA GLY A 19 1.08 12.34 -5.74
C GLY A 19 2.30 12.30 -4.79
N LEU A 20 2.29 11.46 -3.76
CA LEU A 20 3.45 11.31 -2.86
C LEU A 20 4.63 10.64 -3.56
N PHE A 21 4.37 9.69 -4.45
CA PHE A 21 5.41 9.05 -5.25
C PHE A 21 5.97 10.02 -6.29
N VAL A 22 5.10 10.76 -7.00
CA VAL A 22 5.51 11.78 -7.98
C VAL A 22 6.35 12.89 -7.34
N LYS A 23 6.05 13.26 -6.09
CA LYS A 23 6.81 14.24 -5.30
C LYS A 23 8.08 13.66 -4.63
N ASN A 24 8.43 12.40 -4.89
CA ASN A 24 9.57 11.68 -4.29
C ASN A 24 9.56 11.56 -2.76
N ILE A 25 8.39 11.79 -2.14
CA ILE A 25 8.16 11.61 -0.70
C ILE A 25 8.03 10.11 -0.40
N CYS A 26 7.19 9.41 -1.16
CA CYS A 26 7.13 7.94 -1.13
C CYS A 26 8.09 7.37 -2.17
N LYS A 27 8.96 6.42 -1.79
CA LYS A 27 9.89 5.74 -2.71
C LYS A 27 9.22 4.64 -3.55
N GLY A 28 7.92 4.41 -3.38
CA GLY A 28 7.15 3.36 -4.03
C GLY A 28 7.08 2.10 -3.16
N CYS A 29 6.04 1.29 -3.36
CA CYS A 29 5.87 0.04 -2.61
C CYS A 29 6.82 -1.04 -3.15
N ILE A 30 8.05 -1.03 -2.66
CA ILE A 30 8.96 -2.18 -2.76
C ILE A 30 8.80 -2.97 -1.45
N LYS A 31 8.39 -4.24 -1.57
CA LYS A 31 8.01 -5.08 -0.42
C LYS A 31 9.23 -5.76 0.19
N THR A 32 10.06 -4.98 0.85
CA THR A 32 11.25 -5.45 1.57
C THR A 32 11.39 -4.73 2.90
N GLN A 33 12.01 -5.39 3.88
CA GLN A 33 12.34 -4.75 5.16
C GLN A 33 13.19 -3.49 4.94
N GLU A 34 14.13 -3.53 4.00
CA GLU A 34 14.95 -2.38 3.61
C GLU A 34 14.10 -1.16 3.19
N SER A 35 13.01 -1.38 2.46
CA SER A 35 12.14 -0.28 2.02
C SER A 35 11.39 0.37 3.18
N VAL A 36 10.97 -0.43 4.16
CA VAL A 36 10.39 0.07 5.41
C VAL A 36 11.43 0.88 6.18
N ASP A 37 12.65 0.36 6.31
CA ASP A 37 13.72 1.03 7.04
C ASP A 37 14.10 2.37 6.40
N ILE A 38 14.13 2.44 5.06
CA ILE A 38 14.36 3.70 4.32
C ILE A 38 13.23 4.69 4.59
N LEU A 39 11.97 4.29 4.48
CA LEU A 39 10.83 5.20 4.72
C LEU A 39 10.78 5.71 6.17
N ASN A 40 11.18 4.87 7.12
CA ASN A 40 11.28 5.25 8.52
C ASN A 40 12.43 6.23 8.78
N LYS A 41 13.60 6.03 8.15
CA LYS A 41 14.74 6.98 8.23
C LYS A 41 14.39 8.35 7.66
N GLU A 42 13.59 8.40 6.60
CA GLU A 42 13.12 9.65 5.98
C GLU A 42 11.95 10.31 6.74
N GLY A 43 11.50 9.74 7.87
CA GLY A 43 10.40 10.28 8.67
C GLY A 43 9.02 10.21 8.00
N VAL A 44 8.89 9.43 6.93
CA VAL A 44 7.62 9.27 6.20
C VAL A 44 6.76 8.21 6.89
N GLY A 45 7.35 7.05 7.18
CA GLY A 45 6.65 5.87 7.72
C GLY A 45 5.56 5.31 6.79
N CYS A 46 5.26 4.03 6.87
CA CYS A 46 4.12 3.49 6.12
C CYS A 46 3.51 2.27 6.83
N PRO A 47 2.50 2.48 7.69
CA PRO A 47 1.87 1.39 8.45
C PRO A 47 1.35 0.24 7.57
N VAL A 48 0.86 0.57 6.37
CA VAL A 48 0.34 -0.43 5.42
C VAL A 48 1.48 -1.25 4.82
N LEU A 49 2.61 -0.63 4.47
CA LEU A 49 3.77 -1.35 3.95
C LEU A 49 4.46 -2.17 5.06
N GLU A 50 4.57 -1.61 6.26
CA GLU A 50 5.07 -2.32 7.45
C GLU A 50 4.23 -3.58 7.73
N CYS A 51 2.90 -3.44 7.71
CA CYS A 51 1.99 -4.57 7.85
C CYS A 51 2.17 -5.58 6.71
N ALA A 52 2.29 -5.12 5.45
CA ALA A 52 2.50 -6.00 4.31
C ALA A 52 3.82 -6.77 4.38
N VAL A 53 4.93 -6.12 4.78
CA VAL A 53 6.24 -6.77 4.98
C VAL A 53 6.17 -7.81 6.09
N LYS A 54 5.57 -7.45 7.24
CA LYS A 54 5.40 -8.37 8.38
C LYS A 54 4.60 -9.62 8.01
N ASN A 55 3.54 -9.46 7.22
CA ASN A 55 2.64 -10.55 6.84
C ASN A 55 3.02 -11.21 5.50
N LYS A 56 4.12 -10.77 4.85
CA LYS A 56 4.57 -11.25 3.52
C LYS A 56 3.46 -11.17 2.46
N ILE A 57 2.70 -10.07 2.47
CA ILE A 57 1.58 -9.83 1.56
C ILE A 57 2.04 -8.97 0.38
N ASP A 58 1.67 -9.41 -0.81
CA ASP A 58 2.04 -8.73 -2.04
C ASP A 58 1.08 -7.56 -2.37
N VAL A 59 -0.20 -7.82 -2.50
CA VAL A 59 -1.21 -6.79 -2.78
C VAL A 59 -2.37 -7.05 -1.82
N CYS A 60 -2.62 -6.12 -0.88
CA CYS A 60 -3.60 -6.36 0.18
C CYS A 60 -4.97 -6.79 -0.35
N SER A 61 -5.51 -6.11 -1.37
CA SER A 61 -6.83 -6.45 -1.93
C SER A 61 -6.90 -7.75 -2.73
N ARG A 62 -5.75 -8.37 -3.04
CA ARG A 62 -5.65 -9.61 -3.83
C ARG A 62 -5.22 -10.79 -2.97
N ASP A 63 -4.25 -10.56 -2.08
CA ASP A 63 -3.47 -11.61 -1.43
C ASP A 63 -3.72 -11.69 0.09
N CYS A 64 -4.33 -10.67 0.71
CA CYS A 64 -4.62 -10.69 2.15
C CYS A 64 -6.03 -11.20 2.43
N ASP A 65 -6.11 -12.30 3.17
CA ASP A 65 -7.33 -12.93 3.68
C ASP A 65 -8.18 -12.02 4.58
N LYS A 66 -7.53 -11.12 5.31
CA LYS A 66 -8.17 -10.14 6.21
C LYS A 66 -8.62 -8.88 5.49
N PHE A 67 -8.29 -8.72 4.20
CA PHE A 67 -8.70 -7.54 3.47
C PHE A 67 -10.19 -7.60 3.10
N PRO A 68 -10.97 -6.53 3.32
CA PRO A 68 -10.57 -5.21 3.82
C PRO A 68 -10.36 -5.18 5.34
N CYS A 69 -9.13 -4.83 5.77
CA CYS A 69 -8.70 -4.88 7.15
C CYS A 69 -9.44 -3.85 8.02
N SER A 70 -9.88 -4.25 9.21
CA SER A 70 -10.50 -3.33 10.19
C SER A 70 -9.54 -2.24 10.68
N GLU A 71 -8.25 -2.55 10.77
CA GLU A 71 -7.17 -1.66 11.23
C GLU A 71 -6.93 -0.46 10.30
N PHE A 72 -7.26 -0.58 9.00
CA PHE A 72 -7.02 0.46 7.98
C PHE A 72 -8.33 1.06 7.45
N ASN A 73 -9.34 1.18 8.32
CA ASN A 73 -10.64 1.72 7.92
C ASN A 73 -10.61 3.24 7.76
N GLY A 74 -10.77 3.75 6.53
CA GLY A 74 -10.74 5.17 6.21
C GLY A 74 -9.36 5.73 5.83
N TRP A 75 -8.30 4.92 5.92
CA TRP A 75 -6.98 5.22 5.37
C TRP A 75 -6.20 3.92 5.17
N PRO A 76 -5.50 3.70 4.03
CA PRO A 76 -5.28 4.64 2.92
C PRO A 76 -6.41 4.63 1.87
N ILE A 77 -7.42 3.78 2.03
CA ILE A 77 -8.51 3.61 1.07
C ILE A 77 -9.80 4.25 1.60
N GLN A 78 -10.49 5.00 0.72
CA GLN A 78 -11.75 5.69 1.01
C GLN A 78 -12.88 4.72 1.37
N LYS A 79 -13.78 5.16 2.24
CA LYS A 79 -14.88 4.34 2.78
C LYS A 79 -15.85 3.87 1.69
N GLU A 80 -16.10 4.71 0.69
CA GLU A 80 -17.01 4.44 -0.43
C GLU A 80 -16.46 3.31 -1.32
N TRP A 81 -15.15 3.33 -1.59
CA TRP A 81 -14.50 2.24 -2.31
C TRP A 81 -14.56 0.95 -1.50
N LEU A 82 -14.29 1.00 -0.19
CA LEU A 82 -14.37 -0.18 0.69
C LEU A 82 -15.79 -0.75 0.75
N LYS A 83 -16.82 0.11 0.78
CA LYS A 83 -18.23 -0.30 0.73
C LYS A 83 -18.55 -1.02 -0.57
N MET A 84 -18.14 -0.45 -1.70
CA MET A 84 -18.29 -1.06 -3.02
C MET A 84 -17.56 -2.42 -3.08
N PHE A 85 -16.30 -2.47 -2.65
CA PHE A 85 -15.49 -3.70 -2.68
C PHE A 85 -16.16 -4.83 -1.88
N LYS A 86 -16.59 -4.54 -0.65
CA LYS A 86 -17.32 -5.49 0.21
C LYS A 86 -18.59 -6.01 -0.47
N SER A 87 -19.37 -5.15 -1.13
CA SER A 87 -20.61 -5.58 -1.80
C SER A 87 -20.40 -6.54 -2.98
N ARG A 88 -19.19 -6.63 -3.54
CA ARG A 88 -18.86 -7.45 -4.72
C ARG A 88 -18.02 -8.68 -4.40
N ASN A 89 -17.53 -8.76 -3.16
CA ASN A 89 -16.74 -9.89 -2.64
C ASN A 89 -17.50 -10.71 -1.59
N ASN A 90 -18.81 -10.47 -1.43
CA ASN A 90 -19.70 -11.29 -0.62
C ASN A 90 -20.31 -12.43 -1.43
#